data_AF-A0A377DD20-F1
#
_entry.id   AF-A0A377DD20-F1
#
_cell.length_a   1.000
_cell.length_b   1.000
_cell.length_c   1.000
_cell.angle_alpha   90.00
_cell.angle_beta   90.00
_cell.angle_gamma   90.00
#
_symmetry.space_group_name_H-M   'P 1'
#
loop_
_entity.id
_entity.type
_entity.pdbx_description
1 polymer ?
#
loop_
_entity_poly.entity_id
_entity_poly.type
_entity_poly.pdbx_seq_one_letter_code
_entity_poly.pdbx_strand_id
1 'polypeptide(L)' 'MEESGAVLIKRYGFDADKHAAYIRKILGRFENPYLKDDVERVGRQPLRKLSAGDRLIKPLLGTLGIWSAT' A
#
# COMPACT_ATOMS: atom_id res chain seq x y z
N MET A 1 4.69 -3.91 -1.98
CA MET A 1 4.09 -2.74 -2.67
C MET A 1 3.70 -3.08 -4.10
N GLU A 2 4.48 -3.93 -4.79
CA GLU A 2 4.18 -4.38 -6.15
C GLU A 2 2.87 -5.17 -6.25
N GLU A 3 2.65 -6.15 -5.36
CA GLU A 3 1.42 -6.97 -5.34
C GLU A 3 0.14 -6.11 -5.22
N SER A 4 0.12 -5.22 -4.23
CA SER A 4 -0.98 -4.26 -4.06
C SER A 4 -1.08 -3.30 -5.26
N GLY A 5 0.04 -2.96 -5.88
CA GLY A 5 0.09 -2.12 -7.08
C GLY A 5 -0.54 -2.80 -8.28
N ALA A 6 -0.31 -4.10 -8.47
CA ALA A 6 -0.94 -4.90 -9.52
C ALA A 6 -2.47 -4.94 -9.36
N VAL A 7 -2.96 -5.03 -8.13
CA VAL A 7 -4.41 -4.90 -7.84
C VAL A 7 -4.93 -3.54 -8.30
N LEU A 8 -4.20 -2.45 -8.03
CA LEU A 8 -4.60 -1.09 -8.42
C LEU A 8 -4.56 -0.89 -9.94
N ILE A 9 -3.52 -1.37 -10.62
CA ILE A 9 -3.40 -1.35 -12.09
C ILE A 9 -4.59 -2.07 -12.71
N LYS A 10 -4.88 -3.30 -12.26
CA LYS A 10 -6.00 -4.08 -12.78
C LYS A 10 -7.36 -3.45 -12.48
N ARG A 11 -7.55 -2.89 -11.28
CA ARG A 11 -8.83 -2.32 -10.85
C ARG A 11 -9.14 -0.96 -11.47
N TYR A 12 -8.12 -0.11 -11.61
CA TYR A 12 -8.30 1.31 -11.97
C TYR A 12 -7.62 1.71 -13.27
N GLY A 13 -6.94 0.79 -13.97
CA GLY A 13 -6.30 1.06 -15.26
C GLY A 13 -5.08 1.97 -15.17
N PHE A 14 -4.34 1.93 -14.06
CA PHE A 14 -3.09 2.69 -13.96
C PHE A 14 -2.04 2.17 -14.94
N ASP A 15 -1.26 3.10 -15.50
CA ASP A 15 -0.07 2.77 -16.28
C ASP A 15 0.98 2.11 -15.39
N ALA A 16 1.49 0.95 -15.84
CA ALA A 16 2.38 0.12 -15.04
C ALA A 16 3.73 0.79 -14.76
N ASP A 17 4.32 1.45 -15.77
CA ASP A 17 5.63 2.10 -15.64
C ASP A 17 5.57 3.31 -14.72
N LYS A 18 4.51 4.12 -14.84
CA LYS A 18 4.24 5.23 -13.92
C LYS A 18 4.00 4.72 -12.50
N HIS A 19 3.31 3.60 -12.32
CA HIS A 19 3.08 3.03 -11.00
C HIS A 19 4.39 2.48 -10.38
N ALA A 20 5.24 1.83 -11.17
CA ALA A 20 6.57 1.40 -10.74
C ALA A 20 7.46 2.59 -10.35
N ALA A 21 7.45 3.67 -11.14
CA ALA A 21 8.13 4.91 -10.78
C ALA A 21 7.58 5.53 -9.49
N TYR A 22 6.26 5.46 -9.28
CA TYR A 22 5.63 5.91 -8.04
C TYR A 22 6.10 5.09 -6.83
N ILE A 23 6.19 3.76 -6.94
CA ILE A 23 6.73 2.91 -5.87
C ILE A 23 8.16 3.34 -5.51
N ARG A 24 9.04 3.51 -6.51
CA ARG A 24 10.42 4.00 -6.28
C ARG A 24 10.44 5.35 -5.58
N LYS A 25 9.56 6.28 -5.97
CA LYS A 25 9.41 7.58 -5.30
C LYS A 25 9.01 7.43 -3.83
N ILE A 26 8.12 6.50 -3.49
CA ILE A 26 7.73 6.24 -2.09
C ILE A 26 8.88 5.64 -1.29
N LEU A 27 9.65 4.70 -1.86
CA LEU A 27 10.82 4.13 -1.20
C LEU A 27 11.84 5.24 -0.84
N GLY A 28 12.13 6.15 -1.77
CA GLY A 28 13.00 7.30 -1.49
C GLY A 28 12.46 8.24 -0.40
N ARG A 29 11.14 8.25 -0.13
CA ARG A 29 10.58 9.02 1.01
C ARG A 29 10.86 8.34 2.34
N PHE A 30 10.90 7.00 2.39
CA PHE A 30 11.25 6.26 3.59
C PHE A 30 12.74 6.39 3.92
N GLU A 31 13.58 6.60 2.90
CA GLU A 31 15.03 6.79 3.04
C GLU A 31 15.43 8.22 3.45
N ASN A 32 14.47 9.14 3.62
CA ASN A 32 14.77 10.54 3.91
C ASN A 32 15.49 10.68 5.28
N PRO A 33 16.77 11.07 5.31
CA PRO A 33 17.55 11.14 6.56
C PRO A 33 17.09 12.26 7.50
N TYR A 34 16.32 13.23 6.98
CA TYR A 34 15.79 14.35 7.75
C TYR A 34 14.45 14.03 8.42
N LEU A 35 13.80 12.92 8.05
CA LEU A 35 12.54 12.48 8.64
C LEU A 35 12.81 11.35 9.64
N LYS A 36 12.95 11.71 10.91
CA LYS A 36 13.06 10.72 12.01
C LYS A 36 11.67 10.23 12.39
N ASP A 37 11.22 9.21 11.67
CA ASP A 37 9.93 8.59 11.93
C ASP A 37 10.08 7.27 12.71
N ASP A 38 9.73 7.29 13.99
CA ASP A 38 9.85 6.14 14.87
C ASP A 38 8.91 4.99 14.45
N VAL A 39 9.43 3.76 14.43
CA VAL A 39 8.67 2.56 14.06
C VAL A 39 7.49 2.31 15.01
N GLU A 40 7.61 2.62 16.29
CA GLU A 40 6.50 2.53 17.25
C GLU A 40 5.40 3.54 16.91
N ARG A 41 5.79 4.79 16.55
CA ARG A 41 4.85 5.82 16.13
C ARG A 41 4.13 5.45 14.83
N VAL A 42 4.87 5.00 13.82
CA VAL A 42 4.31 4.53 12.55
C VAL A 42 3.45 3.29 12.80
N GLY A 43 3.88 2.41 13.70
CA GLY A 43 3.36 1.09 14.07
C GLY A 43 2.11 1.10 14.96
N ARG A 44 1.81 2.20 15.65
CA ARG A 44 0.64 2.33 16.54
C ARG A 44 -0.70 1.94 15.90
N GLN A 45 -1.64 1.49 16.73
CA GLN A 45 -3.00 1.02 16.36
C GLN A 45 -3.02 -0.20 15.41
N PRO A 46 -2.43 -1.35 15.80
CA PRO A 46 -2.36 -2.53 14.95
C PRO A 46 -3.74 -3.10 14.57
N LEU A 47 -4.71 -3.13 15.50
CA LEU A 47 -6.06 -3.63 15.24
C LEU A 47 -6.75 -2.87 14.10
N ARG A 48 -6.60 -1.53 14.05
CA ARG A 48 -7.12 -0.73 12.95
C ARG A 48 -6.45 -1.07 11.62
N LYS A 49 -5.13 -1.22 11.59
CA LYS A 49 -4.37 -1.53 10.36
C LYS A 49 -4.65 -2.93 9.81
N LEU A 50 -5.07 -3.84 10.69
CA LEU A 50 -5.54 -5.19 10.35
C LEU A 50 -7.05 -5.25 10.09
N SER A 51 -7.77 -4.12 10.12
CA SER A 51 -9.19 -4.12 9.74
C SER A 51 -9.36 -4.37 8.24
N ALA A 52 -10.50 -4.96 7.87
CA ALA A 52 -10.76 -5.45 6.51
C ALA A 52 -10.61 -4.38 5.41
N GLY A 53 -10.92 -3.12 5.72
CA GLY A 53 -10.87 -2.00 4.78
C GLY A 53 -9.54 -1.21 4.76
N ASP A 54 -8.61 -1.48 5.67
CA ASP A 54 -7.36 -0.70 5.80
C ASP A 54 -6.25 -1.31 4.92
N ARG A 55 -5.06 -0.72 5.03
CA ARG A 55 -3.91 -0.83 4.14
C ARG A 55 -3.27 -2.21 3.98
N LEU A 56 -3.64 -3.20 4.80
CA LEU A 56 -3.10 -4.57 4.72
C LEU A 56 -4.13 -5.56 4.17
N ILE A 57 -5.32 -5.61 4.78
CA ILE A 57 -6.32 -6.62 4.42
C ILE A 57 -7.01 -6.28 3.11
N LYS A 58 -7.33 -5.00 2.83
CA LYS A 58 -8.01 -4.63 1.58
C LYS A 58 -7.18 -4.97 0.33
N PRO A 59 -5.86 -4.69 0.28
CA PRO A 59 -5.03 -5.13 -0.83
C PRO A 59 -4.92 -6.66 -0.93
N LEU A 60 -4.77 -7.37 0.20
CA LEU A 60 -4.74 -8.84 0.23
C LEU A 60 -6.02 -9.45 -0.34
N LEU A 61 -7.20 -8.96 0.04
CA LEU A 61 -8.46 -9.40 -0.55
C LEU A 61 -8.49 -9.15 -2.06
N GLY A 62 -7.94 -8.02 -2.50
CA GLY A 62 -7.79 -7.71 -3.92
C GLY A 62 -6.90 -8.69 -4.69
N THR A 63 -5.82 -9.20 -4.09
CA THR A 63 -4.96 -10.21 -4.75
C THR A 63 -5.66 -11.56 -4.86
N LEU A 64 -6.54 -11.89 -3.92
CA LEU A 64 -7.40 -13.07 -3.94
C LEU A 64 -8.60 -12.93 -4.89
N GLY A 65 -8.78 -11.79 -5.56
CA GLY A 65 -9.94 -11.51 -6.41
C GLY A 65 -11.24 -11.28 -5.64
N ILE A 66 -11.15 -11.12 -4.31
CA ILE A 66 -12.27 -10.77 -3.44
C ILE A 66 -12.40 -9.24 -3.48
N TRP A 67 -13.09 -8.76 -4.50
CA TRP A 67 -13.46 -7.34 -4.60
C TRP A 67 -14.57 -7.11 -3.57
N SER A 68 -14.30 -6.35 -2.50
CA SER A 68 -15.38 -5.99 -1.58
C SER A 68 -16.46 -5.26 -2.38
N ALA A 69 -17.64 -5.86 -2.50
CA ALA A 69 -18.84 -5.20 -3.00
C ALA A 69 -19.27 -4.16 -1.96
N THR A 70 -18.65 -2.98 -2.01
CA THR A 70 -19.10 -1.75 -1.37
C THR A 70 -18.33 -0.57 -1.93
#